data_AF-A0A0G9H880-F1
#
_entry.id   AF-A0A0G9H880-F1
#
_cell.length_a   1.000
_cell.length_b   1.000
_cell.length_c   1.000
_cell.angle_alpha   90.00
_cell.angle_beta   90.00
_cell.angle_gamma   90.00
#
_symmetry.space_group_name_H-M   'P 1'
#
loop_
_entity.id
_entity.type
_entity.pdbx_description
1 polymer ?
#
loop_
_entity_poly.entity_id
_entity_poly.type
_entity_poly.pdbx_seq_one_letter_code
_entity_poly.pdbx_strand_id
1 'polypeptide(L)'
;MATKRFKNGAWEFRIVRSGLLPKPVYVRFDNEQEGETYCRRVEALLDRGVVPEEFLEGRRESKLLRDHVRTYIETQHASEEDLKLLTIVLSRLPSDLQLSGLTFAWAVEWVQTMKREYNLAPSTIRHHVGALARALDWITAKGDLPNNPLRLLKKGYASYTQADSAALRHVEGAEEKEDNERDRRLEGDEETEIRKILAGEKPKGKERAFELNHAEALKLLFDTALESAMRMREMYTLSRRQVDLPKRTIFLDKTKNGDKRQVPISSVLLARLTPYMEGMRDNELLFPWWDGDLDKRVLARTTSRLSQQFARVFEGAGCGDLRFHDLRHEATSRLFERTTLSDMEIAKITGHKSMSMLRRYSNLRGSNLAERLW
;
A
#
# COMPACT_ATOMS: atom_id res chain seq x y z
N MET A 1 -17.68 38.67 34.06
CA MET A 1 -18.02 38.74 35.49
C MET A 1 -18.92 37.58 35.81
N ALA A 2 -18.41 36.69 36.66
CA ALA A 2 -19.09 35.50 37.15
C ALA A 2 -20.32 35.92 37.97
N THR A 3 -21.43 35.22 37.80
CA THR A 3 -22.65 35.45 38.58
C THR A 3 -22.69 34.48 39.76
N LYS A 4 -22.94 34.97 40.98
CA LYS A 4 -23.02 34.15 42.20
C LYS A 4 -24.45 33.95 42.70
N ARG A 5 -24.71 32.82 43.35
CA ARG A 5 -25.95 32.54 44.09
C ARG A 5 -25.68 31.63 45.28
N PHE A 6 -26.43 31.78 46.37
CA PHE A 6 -26.38 30.86 47.50
C PHE A 6 -27.44 29.77 47.35
N LYS A 7 -27.04 28.50 47.36
CA LYS A 7 -27.96 27.36 47.18
C LYS A 7 -27.44 26.11 47.88
N ASN A 8 -28.32 25.39 48.57
CA ASN A 8 -28.01 24.11 49.25
C ASN A 8 -26.83 24.20 50.24
N GLY A 9 -26.73 25.31 50.99
CA GLY A 9 -25.69 25.50 52.01
C GLY A 9 -24.32 25.94 51.49
N ALA A 10 -24.17 26.20 50.19
CA ALA A 10 -22.91 26.67 49.60
C ALA A 10 -23.13 27.84 48.61
N TRP A 11 -22.08 28.63 48.42
CA TRP A 11 -22.00 29.66 47.39
C TRP A 11 -21.62 29.03 46.05
N GLU A 12 -22.50 29.14 45.05
CA GLU A 12 -22.27 28.67 43.70
C GLU A 12 -21.99 29.85 42.76
N PHE A 13 -20.88 29.80 42.05
CA PHE A 13 -20.48 30.78 41.05
C PHE A 13 -20.59 30.17 39.66
N ARG A 14 -21.19 30.92 38.74
CA ARG A 14 -21.35 30.57 37.32
C ARG A 14 -20.43 31.45 36.48
N ILE A 15 -19.50 30.82 35.78
CA ILE A 15 -18.50 31.45 34.92
C ILE A 15 -18.86 31.18 33.45
N VAL A 16 -18.94 32.23 32.64
CA VAL A 16 -19.27 32.14 31.21
C VAL A 16 -18.28 32.98 30.41
N ARG A 17 -17.67 32.38 29.38
CA ARG A 17 -16.80 33.09 28.44
C ARG A 17 -17.03 32.58 27.03
N SER A 18 -17.80 33.34 26.24
CA SER A 18 -18.09 33.01 24.85
C SER A 18 -16.78 32.89 24.05
N GLY A 19 -16.63 31.82 23.28
CA GLY A 19 -15.44 31.56 22.45
C GLY A 19 -14.29 30.82 23.15
N LEU A 20 -14.19 30.86 24.49
CA LEU A 20 -13.13 30.15 25.24
C LEU A 20 -13.65 28.96 26.05
N LEU A 21 -14.87 29.06 26.60
CA LEU A 21 -15.52 27.96 27.33
C LEU A 21 -16.71 27.43 26.51
N PRO A 22 -16.76 26.13 26.17
CA PRO A 22 -17.84 25.56 25.36
C PRO A 22 -19.19 25.51 26.10
N LYS A 23 -19.19 25.52 27.43
CA LYS A 23 -20.38 25.57 28.30
C LYS A 23 -20.07 26.43 29.56
N PRO A 24 -21.10 26.98 30.23
CA PRO A 24 -20.93 27.61 31.53
C PRO A 24 -20.33 26.65 32.56
N VAL A 25 -19.33 27.11 33.31
CA VAL A 25 -18.69 26.37 34.41
C VAL A 25 -19.34 26.79 35.72
N TYR A 26 -19.58 25.83 36.62
CA TYR A 26 -20.15 26.07 37.94
C TYR A 26 -19.17 25.57 39.01
N VAL A 27 -18.79 26.44 39.93
CA VAL A 27 -17.91 26.12 41.06
C VAL A 27 -18.60 26.47 42.37
N ARG A 28 -18.35 25.69 43.42
CA ARG A 28 -19.02 25.83 44.73
C ARG A 28 -18.01 26.00 45.85
N PHE A 29 -18.34 26.88 46.80
CA PHE A 29 -17.52 27.20 47.96
C PHE A 29 -18.40 27.35 49.19
N ASP A 30 -17.88 26.96 50.36
CA ASP A 30 -18.58 27.19 51.63
C ASP A 30 -18.49 28.67 52.05
N ASN A 31 -17.41 29.36 51.65
CA ASN A 31 -17.17 30.77 51.91
C ASN A 31 -17.31 31.63 50.64
N GLU A 32 -18.10 32.69 50.71
CA GLU A 32 -18.33 33.64 49.61
C GLU A 32 -17.03 34.32 49.15
N GLN A 33 -16.22 34.79 50.09
CA GLN A 33 -15.02 35.58 49.82
C GLN A 33 -13.92 34.75 49.16
N GLU A 34 -13.86 33.45 49.51
CA GLU A 34 -12.99 32.48 48.85
C GLU A 34 -13.40 32.27 47.39
N GLY A 35 -14.69 32.06 47.15
CA GLY A 35 -15.23 31.88 45.80
C GLY A 35 -15.08 33.12 44.91
N GLU A 36 -15.24 34.32 45.46
CA GLU A 36 -14.98 35.57 44.73
C GLU A 36 -13.52 35.75 44.35
N THR A 37 -12.60 35.38 45.25
CA THR A 37 -11.15 35.48 45.00
C THR A 37 -10.73 34.49 43.92
N TYR A 38 -11.25 33.25 44.00
CA TYR A 38 -11.05 32.24 42.98
C TYR A 38 -11.59 32.68 41.61
N CYS A 39 -12.84 33.18 41.55
CA CYS A 39 -13.43 33.65 40.30
C CYS A 39 -12.65 34.80 39.68
N ARG A 40 -12.17 35.76 40.47
CA ARG A 40 -11.32 36.86 39.97
C ARG A 40 -10.03 36.35 39.33
N ARG A 41 -9.36 35.37 39.95
CA ARG A 41 -8.14 34.76 39.39
C ARG A 41 -8.42 34.05 38.07
N VAL A 42 -9.51 33.28 38.03
CA VAL A 42 -9.94 32.55 36.83
C VAL A 42 -10.32 33.50 35.70
N GLU A 43 -11.09 34.56 35.97
CA GLU A 43 -11.46 35.53 34.94
C GLU A 43 -10.23 36.23 34.37
N ALA A 44 -9.23 36.57 35.20
CA ALA A 44 -7.97 37.14 34.73
C ALA A 44 -7.16 36.20 33.82
N LEU A 45 -7.25 34.88 34.00
CA LEU A 45 -6.65 33.89 33.10
C LEU A 45 -7.41 33.81 31.78
N LEU A 46 -8.75 33.75 31.85
CA LEU A 46 -9.61 33.73 30.67
C LEU A 46 -9.49 35.01 29.83
N ASP A 47 -9.27 36.16 30.45
CA ASP A 47 -9.00 37.44 29.76
C ASP A 47 -7.70 37.41 28.95
N ARG A 48 -6.74 36.58 29.35
CA ARG A 48 -5.49 36.33 28.64
C ARG A 48 -5.58 35.16 27.65
N GLY A 49 -6.78 34.60 27.46
CA GLY A 49 -7.01 33.43 26.59
C GLY A 49 -6.54 32.10 27.18
N VAL A 50 -6.18 32.05 28.46
CA VAL A 50 -5.71 30.84 29.14
C VAL A 50 -6.88 30.18 29.86
N VAL A 51 -7.24 28.97 29.44
CA VAL A 51 -8.29 28.16 30.10
C VAL A 51 -7.64 27.25 31.15
N PRO A 52 -8.00 27.37 32.44
CA PRO A 52 -7.53 26.45 33.48
C PRO A 52 -7.82 24.99 33.14
N GLU A 53 -6.88 24.10 33.41
CA GLU A 53 -6.95 22.67 33.06
C GLU A 53 -8.17 21.98 33.68
N GLU A 54 -8.51 22.36 34.91
CA GLU A 54 -9.72 21.94 35.64
C GLU A 54 -11.05 22.24 34.91
N PHE A 55 -11.07 23.14 33.92
CA PHE A 55 -12.27 23.43 33.10
C PHE A 55 -12.26 22.74 31.75
N LEU A 56 -11.18 22.05 31.41
CA LEU A 56 -11.09 21.19 30.24
C LEU A 56 -11.76 19.81 30.50
N GLU A 57 -12.17 19.53 31.74
CA GLU A 57 -12.94 18.34 32.11
C GLU A 57 -14.38 18.41 31.57
N GLY A 58 -14.51 18.04 30.30
CA GLY A 58 -15.77 18.01 29.57
C GLY A 58 -15.71 17.29 28.22
N ARG A 59 -14.52 16.90 27.74
CA ARG A 59 -14.40 15.83 26.76
C ARG A 59 -14.39 14.52 27.54
N ARG A 60 -15.51 13.78 27.56
CA ARG A 60 -15.38 12.33 27.71
C ARG A 60 -14.57 11.89 26.50
N GLU A 61 -13.26 11.75 26.66
CA GLU A 61 -12.43 11.10 25.65
C GLU A 61 -13.07 9.73 25.42
N SER A 62 -13.50 9.50 24.18
CA SER A 62 -14.14 8.25 23.83
C SER A 62 -13.17 7.14 24.18
N LYS A 63 -13.60 6.13 24.92
CA LYS A 63 -12.75 4.95 25.18
C LYS A 63 -12.69 4.02 23.98
N LEU A 64 -13.44 4.29 22.91
CA LEU A 64 -13.57 3.41 21.76
C LEU A 64 -12.39 3.58 20.79
N LEU A 65 -11.79 2.46 20.38
CA LEU A 65 -10.71 2.44 19.40
C LEU A 65 -11.11 3.17 18.11
N ARG A 66 -12.34 2.94 17.61
CA ARG A 66 -12.80 3.52 16.33
C ARG A 66 -12.80 5.04 16.33
N ASP A 67 -13.19 5.67 17.43
CA ASP A 67 -13.18 7.13 17.53
C ASP A 67 -11.75 7.67 17.51
N HIS A 68 -10.84 7.03 18.26
CA HIS A 68 -9.43 7.38 18.27
C HIS A 68 -8.76 7.21 16.90
N VAL A 69 -9.04 6.10 16.19
CA VAL A 69 -8.51 5.86 14.85
C VAL A 69 -9.11 6.85 13.84
N ARG A 70 -10.38 7.23 13.97
CA ARG A 70 -10.98 8.30 13.15
C ARG A 70 -10.25 9.62 13.39
N THR A 71 -10.01 10.00 14.64
CA THR A 71 -9.25 11.22 14.97
C THR A 71 -7.81 11.14 14.45
N TYR A 72 -7.15 9.98 14.52
CA TYR A 72 -5.84 9.76 13.90
C TYR A 72 -5.91 10.05 12.40
N ILE A 73 -6.89 9.49 11.69
CA ILE A 73 -7.08 9.69 10.25
C ILE A 73 -7.35 11.16 9.89
N GLU A 74 -8.13 11.87 10.71
CA GLU A 74 -8.48 13.28 10.49
C GLU A 74 -7.32 14.24 10.79
N THR A 75 -6.49 13.91 11.77
CA THR A 75 -5.43 14.81 12.27
C THR A 75 -4.05 14.50 11.72
N GLN A 76 -3.81 13.24 11.34
CA GLN A 76 -2.55 12.81 10.75
C GLN A 76 -2.71 12.67 9.25
N HIS A 77 -1.67 13.04 8.50
CA HIS A 77 -1.61 12.81 7.05
C HIS A 77 -1.36 11.31 6.77
N ALA A 78 -2.35 10.47 7.06
CA ALA A 78 -2.30 9.05 6.76
C ALA A 78 -2.28 8.83 5.23
N SER A 79 -1.42 7.92 4.77
CA SER A 79 -1.38 7.58 3.34
C SER A 79 -2.71 6.95 2.91
N GLU A 80 -3.12 7.13 1.66
CA GLU A 80 -4.34 6.47 1.14
C GLU A 80 -4.32 4.94 1.27
N GLU A 81 -3.14 4.34 1.24
CA GLU A 81 -2.99 2.90 1.46
C GLU A 81 -3.33 2.55 2.90
N ASP A 82 -2.83 3.33 3.86
CA ASP A 82 -3.21 3.20 5.27
C ASP A 82 -4.69 3.45 5.49
N LEU A 83 -5.29 4.44 4.83
CA LEU A 83 -6.74 4.68 4.92
C LEU A 83 -7.55 3.45 4.48
N LYS A 84 -7.15 2.82 3.37
CA LYS A 84 -7.80 1.58 2.89
C LYS A 84 -7.61 0.43 3.87
N LEU A 85 -6.39 0.22 4.36
CA LEU A 85 -6.08 -0.84 5.31
C LEU A 85 -6.84 -0.63 6.62
N LEU A 86 -6.84 0.59 7.18
CA LEU A 86 -7.58 0.93 8.39
C LEU A 86 -9.08 0.75 8.20
N THR A 87 -9.65 1.10 7.04
CA THR A 87 -11.06 0.84 6.74
C THR A 87 -11.40 -0.65 6.81
N ILE A 88 -10.56 -1.51 6.21
CA ILE A 88 -10.73 -2.98 6.24
C ILE A 88 -10.52 -3.54 7.66
N VAL A 89 -9.53 -3.02 8.38
CA VAL A 89 -9.24 -3.46 9.75
C VAL A 89 -10.40 -3.10 10.68
N LEU A 90 -10.87 -1.85 10.65
CA LEU A 90 -11.95 -1.39 11.51
C LEU A 90 -13.29 -2.08 11.20
N SER A 91 -13.55 -2.49 9.95
CA SER A 91 -14.77 -3.24 9.61
C SER A 91 -14.78 -4.67 10.17
N ARG A 92 -13.60 -5.26 10.42
CA ARG A 92 -13.43 -6.59 11.01
C ARG A 92 -13.32 -6.59 12.54
N LEU A 93 -13.04 -5.44 13.14
CA LEU A 93 -12.96 -5.30 14.60
C LEU A 93 -14.33 -4.98 15.20
N PRO A 94 -14.63 -5.45 16.43
CA PRO A 94 -15.86 -5.11 17.14
C PRO A 94 -16.07 -3.59 17.23
N SER A 95 -17.31 -3.15 17.07
CA SER A 95 -17.65 -1.72 17.06
C SER A 95 -17.49 -1.03 18.41
N ASP A 96 -17.59 -1.81 19.48
CA ASP A 96 -17.54 -1.43 20.88
C ASP A 96 -16.17 -1.67 21.53
N LEU A 97 -15.15 -2.06 20.74
CA LEU A 97 -13.80 -2.33 21.25
C LEU A 97 -13.20 -1.09 21.92
N GLN A 98 -12.94 -1.20 23.23
CA GLN A 98 -12.34 -0.14 24.04
C GLN A 98 -10.80 -0.21 24.03
N LEU A 99 -10.14 0.93 24.23
CA LEU A 99 -8.68 1.03 24.36
C LEU A 99 -8.13 0.14 25.49
N SER A 100 -8.86 0.02 26.61
CA SER A 100 -8.50 -0.87 27.73
C SER A 100 -8.52 -2.36 27.35
N GLY A 101 -9.26 -2.73 26.30
CA GLY A 101 -9.29 -4.08 25.75
C GLY A 101 -8.08 -4.41 24.87
N LEU A 102 -7.28 -3.42 24.47
CA LEU A 102 -6.11 -3.60 23.60
C LEU A 102 -4.91 -4.12 24.39
N THR A 103 -5.01 -5.36 24.84
CA THR A 103 -3.95 -6.06 25.56
C THR A 103 -3.04 -6.84 24.61
N PHE A 104 -1.93 -7.37 25.13
CA PHE A 104 -1.09 -8.31 24.37
C PHE A 104 -1.86 -9.58 23.98
N ALA A 105 -2.73 -10.08 24.87
CA ALA A 105 -3.57 -11.24 24.59
C ALA A 105 -4.52 -10.96 23.41
N TRP A 106 -5.16 -9.79 23.41
CA TRP A 106 -5.99 -9.33 22.29
C TRP A 106 -5.19 -9.24 20.98
N ALA A 107 -3.97 -8.73 21.00
CA ALA A 107 -3.13 -8.64 19.81
C ALA A 107 -2.80 -10.02 19.22
N VAL A 108 -2.51 -11.01 20.08
CA VAL A 108 -2.26 -12.39 19.65
C VAL A 108 -3.53 -13.03 19.08
N GLU A 109 -4.66 -12.87 19.77
CA GLU A 109 -5.96 -13.37 19.32
C GLU A 109 -6.36 -12.76 17.98
N TRP A 110 -6.22 -11.45 17.81
CA TRP A 110 -6.54 -10.77 16.56
C TRP A 110 -5.71 -11.31 15.37
N VAL A 111 -4.43 -11.60 15.59
CA VAL A 111 -3.59 -12.27 14.58
C VAL A 111 -4.06 -13.70 14.30
N GLN A 112 -4.50 -14.44 15.32
CA GLN A 112 -5.04 -15.79 15.15
C GLN A 112 -6.37 -15.77 14.36
N THR A 113 -7.28 -14.84 14.65
CA THR A 113 -8.52 -14.63 13.87
C THR A 113 -8.18 -14.35 12.39
N MET A 114 -7.19 -13.50 12.11
CA MET A 114 -6.73 -13.25 10.74
C MET A 114 -6.21 -14.48 10.01
N LYS A 115 -5.63 -15.44 10.74
CA LYS A 115 -5.14 -16.69 10.17
C LYS A 115 -6.23 -17.74 10.02
N ARG A 116 -7.03 -17.96 11.07
CA ARG A 116 -7.90 -19.12 11.20
C ARG A 116 -9.29 -18.88 10.64
N GLU A 117 -9.81 -17.66 10.76
CA GLU A 117 -11.14 -17.31 10.28
C GLU A 117 -11.07 -16.64 8.91
N TYR A 118 -10.19 -15.66 8.76
CA TYR A 118 -10.06 -14.91 7.50
C TYR A 118 -9.09 -15.55 6.49
N ASN A 119 -8.35 -16.60 6.89
CA ASN A 119 -7.31 -17.27 6.12
C ASN A 119 -6.47 -16.29 5.29
N LEU A 120 -5.87 -15.29 5.93
CA LEU A 120 -5.10 -14.23 5.25
C LEU A 120 -3.65 -14.67 5.03
N ALA A 121 -3.06 -14.21 3.92
CA ALA A 121 -1.63 -14.41 3.67
C ALA A 121 -0.77 -13.64 4.70
N PRO A 122 0.41 -14.14 5.11
CA PRO A 122 1.24 -13.49 6.12
C PRO A 122 1.61 -12.04 5.76
N SER A 123 1.87 -11.72 4.50
CA SER A 123 2.08 -10.34 4.03
C SER A 123 0.85 -9.45 4.30
N THR A 124 -0.36 -9.94 4.04
CA THR A 124 -1.60 -9.19 4.30
C THR A 124 -1.78 -8.93 5.79
N ILE A 125 -1.52 -9.92 6.64
CA ILE A 125 -1.55 -9.79 8.10
C ILE A 125 -0.58 -8.69 8.55
N ARG A 126 0.66 -8.72 8.05
CA ARG A 126 1.67 -7.69 8.36
C ARG A 126 1.22 -6.29 7.96
N HIS A 127 0.55 -6.13 6.81
CA HIS A 127 0.00 -4.84 6.38
C HIS A 127 -1.13 -4.35 7.31
N HIS A 128 -2.04 -5.24 7.71
CA HIS A 128 -3.14 -4.89 8.62
C HIS A 128 -2.61 -4.50 10.01
N VAL A 129 -1.74 -5.33 10.59
CA VAL A 129 -1.08 -5.05 11.87
C VAL A 129 -0.28 -3.75 11.79
N GLY A 130 0.49 -3.54 10.72
CA GLY A 130 1.29 -2.34 10.54
C GLY A 130 0.47 -1.05 10.45
N ALA A 131 -0.66 -1.07 9.75
CA ALA A 131 -1.55 0.09 9.63
C ALA A 131 -2.18 0.45 10.98
N LEU A 132 -2.73 -0.54 11.70
CA LEU A 132 -3.30 -0.29 13.03
C LEU A 132 -2.23 0.11 14.05
N ALA A 133 -1.05 -0.51 14.00
CA ALA A 133 0.05 -0.19 14.89
C ALA A 133 0.48 1.27 14.78
N ARG A 134 0.51 1.86 13.58
CA ARG A 134 0.80 3.29 13.40
C ARG A 134 -0.25 4.18 14.09
N ALA A 135 -1.53 3.83 13.99
CA ALA A 135 -2.57 4.55 14.70
C ALA A 135 -2.43 4.40 16.23
N LEU A 136 -2.17 3.18 16.72
CA LEU A 136 -1.96 2.92 18.15
C LEU A 136 -0.70 3.60 18.70
N ASP A 137 0.37 3.72 17.91
CA ASP A 137 1.57 4.47 18.30
C ASP A 137 1.23 5.94 18.55
N TRP A 138 0.41 6.54 17.69
CA TRP A 138 -0.06 7.92 17.87
C TRP A 138 -0.97 8.08 19.10
N ILE A 139 -1.90 7.14 19.32
CA ILE A 139 -2.77 7.11 20.51
C ILE A 139 -1.91 6.97 21.79
N THR A 140 -0.89 6.11 21.75
CA THR A 140 0.06 5.92 22.86
C THR A 140 0.85 7.21 23.13
N ALA A 141 1.32 7.88 22.07
CA ALA A 141 2.08 9.12 22.20
C ALA A 141 1.24 10.28 22.80
N LYS A 142 -0.08 10.23 22.71
CA LYS A 142 -1.00 11.17 23.37
C LYS A 142 -1.25 10.85 24.85
N GLY A 143 -0.94 9.65 25.29
CA GLY A 143 -1.21 9.17 26.66
C GLY A 143 -2.53 8.41 26.82
N ASP A 144 -3.32 8.27 25.75
CA ASP A 144 -4.64 7.63 25.79
C ASP A 144 -4.56 6.09 25.87
N LEU A 145 -3.38 5.53 25.52
CA LEU A 145 -3.07 4.11 25.60
C LEU A 145 -1.70 3.94 26.29
N PRO A 146 -1.52 3.06 27.29
CA PRO A 146 -0.27 2.96 28.04
C PRO A 146 0.88 2.41 27.20
N ASN A 147 0.59 1.46 26.31
CA ASN A 147 1.55 0.93 25.35
C ASN A 147 0.83 0.37 24.12
N ASN A 148 1.56 0.27 23.00
CA ASN A 148 1.04 -0.37 21.80
C ASN A 148 1.26 -1.90 21.86
N PRO A 149 0.20 -2.72 22.05
CA PRO A 149 0.35 -4.17 22.18
C PRO A 149 0.83 -4.83 20.88
N LEU A 150 0.58 -4.22 19.72
CA LEU A 150 1.00 -4.75 18.42
C LEU A 150 2.52 -4.71 18.23
N ARG A 151 3.22 -3.80 18.94
CA ARG A 151 4.69 -3.70 18.92
C ARG A 151 5.36 -4.79 19.77
N LEU A 152 4.60 -5.48 20.62
CA LEU A 152 5.10 -6.58 21.46
C LEU A 152 5.04 -7.95 20.75
N LEU A 153 4.43 -8.02 19.56
CA LEU A 153 4.34 -9.25 18.78
C LEU A 153 5.74 -9.72 18.33
N LYS A 154 6.05 -11.00 18.52
CA LYS A 154 7.32 -11.59 18.11
C LYS A 154 7.54 -11.50 16.59
N LYS A 155 8.80 -11.49 16.16
CA LYS A 155 9.14 -11.63 14.74
C LYS A 155 8.51 -12.92 14.18
N GLY A 156 7.91 -12.83 12.99
CA GLY A 156 7.21 -13.96 12.38
C GLY A 156 5.80 -14.22 12.93
N TYR A 157 5.19 -13.29 13.69
CA TYR A 157 3.82 -13.44 14.21
C TYR A 157 2.79 -13.79 13.12
N ALA A 158 3.02 -13.36 11.87
CA ALA A 158 2.13 -13.58 10.75
C ALA A 158 2.25 -14.98 10.12
N SER A 159 3.37 -15.69 10.34
CA SER A 159 3.56 -17.06 9.84
C SER A 159 2.67 -18.03 10.60
N TYR A 160 2.05 -18.98 9.90
CA TYR A 160 1.18 -19.99 10.51
C TYR A 160 2.01 -20.93 11.39
N THR A 161 1.45 -21.27 12.54
CA THR A 161 2.03 -22.26 13.46
C THR A 161 1.33 -23.60 13.29
N GLN A 162 1.92 -24.69 13.78
CA GLN A 162 1.28 -26.01 13.76
C GLN A 162 -0.13 -26.00 14.37
N ALA A 163 -0.35 -25.20 15.41
CA ALA A 163 -1.67 -25.01 16.01
C ALA A 163 -2.65 -24.26 15.08
N ASP A 164 -2.17 -23.27 14.32
CA ASP A 164 -2.96 -22.58 13.31
C ASP A 164 -3.34 -23.55 12.18
N SER A 165 -2.38 -24.32 11.68
CA SER A 165 -2.60 -25.31 10.61
C SER A 165 -3.56 -26.40 11.04
N ALA A 166 -3.50 -26.85 12.30
CA ALA A 166 -4.47 -27.81 12.85
C ALA A 166 -5.89 -27.22 12.91
N ALA A 167 -6.03 -25.96 13.32
CA ALA A 167 -7.33 -25.28 13.35
C ALA A 167 -7.95 -25.12 11.94
N LEU A 168 -7.12 -24.91 10.91
CA LEU A 168 -7.58 -24.79 9.53
C LEU A 168 -8.12 -26.09 8.93
N ARG A 169 -7.70 -27.27 9.42
CA ARG A 169 -8.17 -28.57 8.88
C ARG A 169 -9.69 -28.77 8.99
N HIS A 170 -10.33 -28.03 9.89
CA HIS A 170 -11.78 -28.06 10.09
C HIS A 170 -12.55 -27.02 9.28
N VAL A 171 -11.84 -26.17 8.51
CA VAL A 171 -12.42 -25.14 7.66
C VAL A 171 -12.30 -25.60 6.21
N GLU A 172 -13.45 -25.86 5.58
CA GLU A 172 -13.49 -26.36 4.20
C GLU A 172 -12.80 -25.38 3.22
N GLY A 173 -11.85 -25.90 2.44
CA GLY A 173 -11.09 -25.11 1.47
C GLY A 173 -10.02 -24.18 2.06
N ALA A 174 -9.75 -24.25 3.36
CA ALA A 174 -8.71 -23.45 3.99
C ALA A 174 -7.40 -24.23 4.14
N GLU A 175 -6.36 -23.74 3.48
CA GLU A 175 -5.00 -24.24 3.62
C GLU A 175 -4.10 -23.19 4.26
N GLU A 176 -3.02 -23.66 4.88
CA GLU A 176 -1.96 -22.80 5.41
C GLU A 176 -1.39 -21.92 4.30
N LYS A 177 -1.45 -20.60 4.50
CA LYS A 177 -0.89 -19.64 3.55
C LYS A 177 0.54 -19.29 3.91
N GLU A 178 1.42 -19.55 2.97
CA GLU A 178 2.79 -19.08 3.02
C GLU A 178 2.94 -17.77 2.23
N ASP A 179 3.94 -16.97 2.63
CA ASP A 179 4.31 -15.77 1.90
C ASP A 179 5.37 -16.13 0.86
N ASN A 180 4.94 -16.88 -0.16
CA ASN A 180 5.82 -17.31 -1.23
C ASN A 180 5.91 -16.21 -2.29
N GLU A 181 7.07 -15.57 -2.39
CA GLU A 181 7.37 -14.72 -3.53
C GLU A 181 7.42 -15.59 -4.79
N ARG A 182 6.53 -15.32 -5.76
CA ARG A 182 6.47 -16.06 -7.03
C ARG A 182 7.79 -15.93 -7.79
N ASP A 183 8.33 -17.05 -8.27
CA ASP A 183 9.57 -17.12 -9.06
C ASP A 183 9.36 -17.77 -10.43
N ARG A 184 8.19 -17.49 -11.03
CA ARG A 184 7.85 -18.00 -12.34
C ARG A 184 8.63 -17.26 -13.42
N ARG A 185 9.34 -18.02 -14.27
CA ARG A 185 10.03 -17.55 -15.47
C ARG A 185 9.34 -18.07 -16.72
N LEU A 186 9.73 -17.61 -17.92
CA LEU A 186 9.28 -18.27 -19.16
C LEU A 186 10.05 -19.58 -19.37
N GLU A 187 9.34 -20.64 -19.73
CA GLU A 187 9.89 -21.99 -19.89
C GLU A 187 9.63 -22.54 -21.30
N GLY A 188 10.52 -23.42 -21.79
CA GLY A 188 10.34 -24.12 -23.06
C GLY A 188 10.03 -23.19 -24.25
N ASP A 189 8.90 -23.45 -24.91
CA ASP A 189 8.39 -22.70 -26.06
C ASP A 189 7.33 -21.66 -25.71
N GLU A 190 7.08 -21.38 -24.42
CA GLU A 190 6.01 -20.48 -23.96
C GLU A 190 6.09 -19.09 -24.58
N GLU A 191 7.28 -18.50 -24.70
CA GLU A 191 7.42 -17.19 -25.36
C GLU A 191 6.94 -17.25 -26.81
N THR A 192 7.24 -18.35 -27.50
CA THR A 192 6.84 -18.56 -28.90
C THR A 192 5.33 -18.74 -29.01
N GLU A 193 4.73 -19.56 -28.15
CA GLU A 193 3.28 -19.77 -28.14
C GLU A 193 2.52 -18.49 -27.76
N ILE A 194 3.01 -17.70 -26.81
CA ILE A 194 2.43 -16.39 -26.48
C ILE A 194 2.46 -15.46 -27.70
N ARG A 195 3.58 -15.42 -28.43
CA ARG A 195 3.72 -14.61 -29.65
C ARG A 195 2.75 -15.05 -30.75
N LYS A 196 2.49 -16.35 -30.90
CA LYS A 196 1.48 -16.88 -31.83
C LYS A 196 0.07 -16.40 -31.47
N ILE A 197 -0.32 -16.49 -30.20
CA ILE A 197 -1.63 -16.00 -29.76
C ILE A 197 -1.75 -14.48 -29.98
N LEU A 198 -0.72 -13.71 -29.66
CA LEU A 198 -0.68 -12.26 -29.92
C LEU A 198 -0.71 -11.92 -31.42
N ALA A 199 -0.22 -12.80 -32.28
CA ALA A 199 -0.32 -12.69 -33.74
C ALA A 199 -1.71 -13.05 -34.30
N GLY A 200 -2.65 -13.47 -33.43
CA GLY A 200 -4.01 -13.83 -33.82
C GLY A 200 -4.16 -15.32 -34.16
N GLU A 201 -3.17 -16.15 -33.84
CA GLU A 201 -3.32 -17.60 -33.98
C GLU A 201 -4.41 -18.12 -33.03
N LYS A 202 -5.15 -19.11 -33.51
CA LYS A 202 -6.22 -19.74 -32.76
C LYS A 202 -5.64 -20.60 -31.64
N PRO A 203 -6.04 -20.39 -30.37
CA PRO A 203 -5.61 -21.25 -29.27
C PRO A 203 -6.04 -22.71 -29.45
N LYS A 204 -5.20 -23.64 -29.00
CA LYS A 204 -5.51 -25.07 -28.99
C LYS A 204 -6.80 -25.31 -28.18
N GLY A 205 -7.74 -26.08 -28.73
CA GLY A 205 -8.99 -26.42 -28.06
C GLY A 205 -10.06 -25.32 -28.01
N LYS A 206 -9.85 -24.16 -28.64
CA LYS A 206 -10.92 -23.16 -28.86
C LYS A 206 -11.49 -23.31 -30.27
N GLU A 207 -12.65 -22.72 -30.54
CA GLU A 207 -13.26 -22.74 -31.89
C GLU A 207 -12.70 -21.63 -32.80
N ARG A 208 -12.38 -20.47 -32.21
CA ARG A 208 -11.89 -19.27 -32.91
C ARG A 208 -10.71 -18.62 -32.19
N ALA A 209 -9.96 -17.81 -32.93
CA ALA A 209 -8.94 -16.93 -32.34
C ALA A 209 -9.57 -15.90 -31.40
N PHE A 210 -8.75 -15.36 -30.49
CA PHE A 210 -9.20 -14.29 -29.60
C PHE A 210 -9.30 -12.97 -30.37
N GLU A 211 -10.36 -12.22 -30.08
CA GLU A 211 -10.46 -10.82 -30.50
C GLU A 211 -9.56 -9.96 -29.61
N LEU A 212 -8.40 -9.59 -30.14
CA LEU A 212 -7.39 -8.79 -29.44
C LEU A 212 -7.46 -7.34 -29.89
N ASN A 213 -8.28 -6.55 -29.19
CA ASN A 213 -8.33 -5.11 -29.40
C ASN A 213 -6.93 -4.49 -29.21
N HIS A 214 -6.48 -3.74 -30.22
CA HIS A 214 -5.15 -3.16 -30.30
C HIS A 214 -4.01 -4.21 -30.27
N ALA A 215 -4.12 -5.26 -31.10
CA ALA A 215 -3.15 -6.36 -31.16
C ALA A 215 -1.68 -5.89 -31.28
N GLU A 216 -1.38 -4.92 -32.13
CA GLU A 216 -0.01 -4.37 -32.26
C GLU A 216 0.49 -3.70 -30.97
N ALA A 217 -0.39 -2.99 -30.26
CA ALA A 217 -0.05 -2.41 -28.96
C ALA A 217 0.22 -3.51 -27.92
N LEU A 218 -0.52 -4.61 -27.93
CA LEU A 218 -0.28 -5.75 -27.01
C LEU A 218 1.05 -6.43 -27.29
N LYS A 219 1.38 -6.65 -28.58
CA LYS A 219 2.68 -7.19 -29.00
C LYS A 219 3.82 -6.31 -28.50
N LEU A 220 3.73 -5.00 -28.74
CA LEU A 220 4.73 -4.05 -28.28
C LEU A 220 4.81 -4.00 -26.75
N LEU A 221 3.69 -4.04 -26.04
CA LEU A 221 3.66 -4.03 -24.58
C LEU A 221 4.33 -5.28 -23.98
N PHE A 222 4.14 -6.44 -24.61
CA PHE A 222 4.82 -7.69 -24.25
C PHE A 222 6.34 -7.60 -24.47
N ASP A 223 6.77 -7.13 -25.65
CA ASP A 223 8.18 -6.91 -25.95
C ASP A 223 8.81 -5.89 -25.01
N THR A 224 8.10 -4.79 -24.71
CA THR A 224 8.56 -3.78 -23.75
C THR A 224 8.76 -4.40 -22.37
N ALA A 225 7.86 -5.28 -21.92
CA ALA A 225 7.98 -5.93 -20.62
C ALA A 225 9.25 -6.79 -20.51
N LEU A 226 9.52 -7.61 -21.53
CA LEU A 226 10.66 -8.53 -21.57
C LEU A 226 12.02 -7.83 -21.74
N GLU A 227 12.03 -6.70 -22.45
CA GLU A 227 13.29 -6.04 -22.83
C GLU A 227 13.68 -4.87 -21.90
N SER A 228 12.76 -4.36 -21.08
CA SER A 228 12.99 -3.17 -20.25
C SER A 228 12.89 -3.42 -18.75
N ALA A 229 12.29 -4.55 -18.34
CA ALA A 229 11.91 -4.85 -16.97
C ALA A 229 11.00 -3.77 -16.33
N MET A 230 10.33 -2.92 -17.11
CA MET A 230 9.43 -1.89 -16.58
C MET A 230 8.18 -2.51 -15.92
N ARG A 231 7.59 -1.80 -14.94
CA ARG A 231 6.28 -2.18 -14.38
C ARG A 231 5.19 -1.91 -15.42
N MET A 232 4.12 -2.70 -15.43
CA MET A 232 2.98 -2.53 -16.36
C MET A 232 2.49 -1.08 -16.45
N ARG A 233 2.29 -0.43 -15.30
CA ARG A 233 1.87 0.97 -15.26
C ARG A 233 2.88 1.92 -15.89
N GLU A 234 4.17 1.71 -15.65
CA GLU A 234 5.21 2.55 -16.24
C GLU A 234 5.19 2.46 -17.77
N MET A 235 4.77 1.31 -18.33
CA MET A 235 4.69 1.11 -19.79
C MET A 235 3.43 1.73 -20.40
N TYR A 236 2.23 1.39 -19.93
CA TYR A 236 1.00 1.85 -20.60
C TYR A 236 0.76 3.36 -20.44
N THR A 237 1.44 4.03 -19.48
CA THR A 237 1.37 5.49 -19.32
C THR A 237 2.49 6.23 -20.05
N LEU A 238 3.27 5.57 -20.90
CA LEU A 238 4.30 6.24 -21.70
C LEU A 238 3.67 7.20 -22.72
N SER A 239 4.29 8.36 -22.86
CA SER A 239 4.08 9.29 -23.96
C SER A 239 5.25 9.22 -24.95
N ARG A 240 5.00 9.59 -26.21
CA ARG A 240 6.00 9.60 -27.28
C ARG A 240 7.27 10.37 -26.90
N ARG A 241 7.14 11.54 -26.27
CA ARG A 241 8.26 12.37 -25.78
C ARG A 241 9.18 11.68 -24.76
N GLN A 242 8.70 10.64 -24.06
CA GLN A 242 9.51 9.92 -23.08
C GLN A 242 10.48 8.94 -23.75
N VAL A 243 10.33 8.66 -25.04
CA VAL A 243 11.15 7.67 -25.77
C VAL A 243 12.11 8.40 -26.72
N ASP A 244 13.41 8.36 -26.38
CA ASP A 244 14.50 8.90 -27.21
C ASP A 244 15.15 7.71 -27.97
N LEU A 245 14.71 7.49 -29.21
CA LEU A 245 15.22 6.39 -30.06
C LEU A 245 16.70 6.58 -30.43
N PRO A 246 17.19 7.79 -30.80
CA PRO A 246 18.61 8.01 -31.05
C PRO A 246 19.50 7.67 -29.85
N LYS A 247 19.11 8.08 -28.64
CA LYS A 247 19.87 7.75 -27.41
C LYS A 247 19.56 6.37 -26.85
N ARG A 248 18.55 5.67 -27.40
CA ARG A 248 18.06 4.36 -26.94
C ARG A 248 17.68 4.38 -25.45
N THR A 249 16.90 5.37 -25.05
CA THR A 249 16.46 5.52 -23.65
C THR A 249 14.98 5.87 -23.54
N ILE A 250 14.32 5.31 -22.52
CA ILE A 250 12.99 5.71 -22.06
C ILE A 250 13.13 6.45 -20.74
N PHE A 251 12.59 7.66 -20.66
CA PHE A 251 12.59 8.47 -19.45
C PHE A 251 11.30 8.26 -18.65
N LEU A 252 11.42 7.70 -17.44
CA LEU A 252 10.30 7.51 -16.53
C LEU A 252 10.21 8.68 -15.57
N ASP A 253 9.18 9.50 -15.76
CA ASP A 253 8.80 10.54 -14.83
C ASP A 253 8.25 9.96 -13.52
N LYS A 254 8.28 10.79 -12.47
CA LYS A 254 7.98 10.41 -11.09
C LYS A 254 6.63 9.68 -11.01
N THR A 255 6.66 8.36 -10.81
CA THR A 255 5.46 7.59 -10.48
C THR A 255 5.27 7.58 -8.96
N LYS A 256 4.04 7.34 -8.48
CA LYS A 256 3.69 7.32 -7.04
C LYS A 256 4.64 6.44 -6.18
N ASN A 257 5.29 5.43 -6.77
CA ASN A 257 6.15 4.47 -6.08
C ASN A 257 7.58 4.35 -6.66
N GLY A 258 7.89 5.03 -7.78
CA GLY A 258 9.14 4.85 -8.52
C GLY A 258 9.95 6.14 -8.63
N ASP A 259 11.27 5.99 -8.52
CA ASP A 259 12.21 7.09 -8.70
C ASP A 259 12.36 7.42 -10.19
N LYS A 260 12.68 8.69 -10.49
CA LYS A 260 13.00 9.11 -11.86
C LYS A 260 14.18 8.28 -12.34
N ARG A 261 14.01 7.60 -13.48
CA ARG A 261 15.08 6.79 -14.05
C ARG A 261 15.01 6.75 -15.57
N GLN A 262 16.17 6.54 -16.17
CA GLN A 262 16.28 6.20 -17.58
C GLN A 262 16.38 4.69 -17.71
N VAL A 263 15.55 4.13 -18.57
CA VAL A 263 15.55 2.71 -18.91
C VAL A 263 16.17 2.58 -20.30
N PRO A 264 17.28 1.84 -20.46
CA PRO A 264 17.89 1.61 -21.77
C PRO A 264 16.98 0.76 -22.65
N ILE A 265 17.03 1.01 -23.96
CA ILE A 265 16.28 0.27 -24.98
C ILE A 265 17.23 -0.75 -25.61
N SER A 266 16.89 -2.04 -25.51
CA SER A 266 17.64 -3.11 -26.18
C SER A 266 17.54 -2.99 -27.70
N SER A 267 18.43 -3.65 -28.45
CA SER A 267 18.34 -3.71 -29.91
C SER A 267 17.02 -4.32 -30.39
N VAL A 268 16.50 -5.31 -29.65
CA VAL A 268 15.22 -5.97 -29.93
C VAL A 268 14.06 -4.98 -29.77
N LEU A 269 13.99 -4.28 -28.63
CA LEU A 269 12.92 -3.32 -28.38
C LEU A 269 13.01 -2.12 -29.33
N LEU A 270 14.21 -1.66 -29.68
CA LEU A 270 14.43 -0.58 -30.64
C LEU A 270 13.83 -0.92 -32.01
N ALA A 271 14.02 -2.15 -32.48
CA ALA A 271 13.48 -2.63 -33.75
C ALA A 271 11.94 -2.70 -33.77
N ARG A 272 11.30 -2.80 -32.60
CA ARG A 272 9.83 -2.80 -32.46
C ARG A 272 9.26 -1.38 -32.29
N LEU A 273 9.91 -0.56 -31.47
CA LEU A 273 9.50 0.82 -31.21
C LEU A 273 9.62 1.71 -32.45
N THR A 274 10.67 1.53 -33.25
CA THR A 274 10.95 2.40 -34.41
C THR A 274 9.79 2.47 -35.41
N PRO A 275 9.30 1.34 -35.98
CA PRO A 275 8.15 1.39 -36.88
C PRO A 275 6.84 1.73 -36.16
N TYR A 276 6.66 1.33 -34.90
CA TYR A 276 5.44 1.62 -34.15
C TYR A 276 5.27 3.12 -33.86
N MET A 277 6.37 3.84 -33.67
CA MET A 277 6.37 5.28 -33.35
C MET A 277 6.43 6.18 -34.59
N GLU A 278 6.47 5.60 -35.80
CA GLU A 278 6.50 6.35 -37.04
C GLU A 278 5.22 7.17 -37.19
N GLY A 279 5.36 8.49 -37.43
CA GLY A 279 4.23 9.41 -37.56
C GLY A 279 3.54 9.84 -36.26
N MET A 280 3.94 9.31 -35.09
CA MET A 280 3.39 9.74 -33.80
C MET A 280 3.82 11.16 -33.43
N ARG A 281 2.92 11.94 -32.83
CA ARG A 281 3.23 13.28 -32.31
C ARG A 281 3.83 13.22 -30.91
N ASP A 282 4.65 14.20 -30.53
CA ASP A 282 5.39 14.19 -29.25
C ASP A 282 4.51 14.03 -28.00
N ASN A 283 3.31 14.61 -28.00
CA ASN A 283 2.37 14.56 -26.87
C ASN A 283 1.42 13.35 -26.90
N GLU A 284 1.55 12.49 -27.90
CA GLU A 284 0.71 11.31 -28.05
C GLU A 284 1.09 10.22 -27.03
N LEU A 285 0.10 9.50 -26.53
CA LEU A 285 0.33 8.35 -25.67
C LEU A 285 0.82 7.18 -26.53
N LEU A 286 1.82 6.46 -26.05
CA LEU A 286 2.39 5.32 -26.77
C LEU A 286 1.38 4.16 -26.87
N PHE A 287 0.49 4.04 -25.88
CA PHE A 287 -0.48 2.95 -25.80
C PHE A 287 -1.92 3.47 -25.66
N PRO A 288 -2.92 2.75 -26.22
CA PRO A 288 -4.28 3.27 -26.37
C PRO A 288 -5.21 3.04 -25.16
N TRP A 289 -4.71 2.43 -24.07
CA TRP A 289 -5.57 1.98 -22.97
C TRP A 289 -5.74 2.98 -21.82
N TRP A 290 -5.02 4.09 -21.90
CA TRP A 290 -5.03 5.17 -20.94
C TRP A 290 -5.23 6.48 -21.68
N ASP A 291 -5.91 7.43 -21.05
CA ASP A 291 -6.38 8.70 -21.61
C ASP A 291 -5.63 9.92 -21.04
N GLY A 292 -4.65 9.69 -20.18
CA GLY A 292 -3.93 10.77 -19.47
C GLY A 292 -4.44 11.02 -18.04
N ASP A 293 -5.54 10.39 -17.61
CA ASP A 293 -6.07 10.60 -16.26
C ASP A 293 -5.24 9.89 -15.18
N LEU A 294 -4.60 10.69 -14.32
CA LEU A 294 -3.78 10.21 -13.21
C LEU A 294 -4.58 9.79 -11.98
N ASP A 295 -5.91 9.82 -12.04
CA ASP A 295 -6.77 9.26 -11.01
C ASP A 295 -6.42 7.79 -10.74
N LYS A 296 -6.31 7.46 -9.45
CA LYS A 296 -5.81 6.16 -9.02
C LYS A 296 -6.78 5.03 -9.33
N ARG A 297 -8.08 5.30 -9.39
CA ARG A 297 -9.12 4.32 -9.75
C ARG A 297 -9.04 4.05 -11.25
N VAL A 298 -8.84 5.08 -12.08
CA VAL A 298 -8.63 4.92 -13.52
C VAL A 298 -7.39 4.07 -13.79
N LEU A 299 -6.25 4.41 -13.19
CA LEU A 299 -5.02 3.63 -13.33
C LEU A 299 -5.17 2.18 -12.85
N ALA A 300 -5.86 1.96 -11.72
CA ALA A 300 -6.11 0.60 -11.21
C ALA A 300 -7.01 -0.21 -12.15
N ARG A 301 -8.06 0.41 -12.71
CA ARG A 301 -8.96 -0.21 -13.69
C ARG A 301 -8.21 -0.59 -14.96
N THR A 302 -7.38 0.29 -15.51
CA THR A 302 -6.56 0.02 -16.70
C THR A 302 -5.57 -1.13 -16.45
N THR A 303 -4.88 -1.11 -15.30
CA THR A 303 -3.95 -2.19 -14.91
C THR A 303 -4.68 -3.53 -14.79
N SER A 304 -5.87 -3.56 -14.16
CA SER A 304 -6.67 -4.77 -14.00
C SER A 304 -7.13 -5.32 -15.36
N ARG A 305 -7.65 -4.45 -16.24
CA ARG A 305 -8.08 -4.83 -17.60
C ARG A 305 -6.94 -5.45 -18.40
N LEU A 306 -5.76 -4.82 -18.41
CA LEU A 306 -4.60 -5.35 -19.11
C LEU A 306 -4.11 -6.68 -18.51
N SER A 307 -4.10 -6.79 -17.17
CA SER A 307 -3.72 -8.03 -16.50
C SER A 307 -4.65 -9.20 -16.89
N GLN A 308 -5.96 -8.96 -16.96
CA GLN A 308 -6.93 -9.96 -17.41
C GLN A 308 -6.77 -10.30 -18.90
N GLN A 309 -6.50 -9.29 -19.74
CA GLN A 309 -6.28 -9.51 -21.17
C GLN A 309 -5.05 -10.40 -21.41
N PHE A 310 -3.93 -10.14 -20.72
CA PHE A 310 -2.74 -10.99 -20.82
C PHE A 310 -2.93 -12.37 -20.18
N ALA A 311 -3.69 -12.48 -19.07
CA ALA A 311 -4.02 -13.79 -18.51
C ALA A 311 -4.74 -14.69 -19.53
N ARG A 312 -5.67 -14.12 -20.32
CA ARG A 312 -6.33 -14.85 -21.42
C ARG A 312 -5.35 -15.25 -22.53
N VAL A 313 -4.39 -14.38 -22.87
CA VAL A 313 -3.34 -14.69 -23.86
C VAL A 313 -2.48 -15.85 -23.36
N PHE A 314 -2.04 -15.81 -22.10
CA PHE A 314 -1.21 -16.86 -21.50
C PHE A 314 -1.96 -18.18 -21.38
N GLU A 315 -3.23 -18.15 -20.98
CA GLU A 315 -4.09 -19.34 -20.99
C GLU A 315 -4.20 -19.94 -22.41
N GLY A 316 -4.40 -19.11 -23.44
CA GLY A 316 -4.44 -19.57 -24.83
C GLY A 316 -3.12 -20.14 -25.34
N ALA A 317 -1.99 -19.68 -24.79
CA ALA A 317 -0.65 -20.17 -25.08
C ALA A 317 -0.26 -21.43 -24.28
N GLY A 318 -1.14 -21.90 -23.38
CA GLY A 318 -0.88 -23.08 -22.54
C GLY A 318 -0.12 -22.79 -21.24
N CYS A 319 0.14 -21.52 -20.92
CA CYS A 319 0.86 -21.09 -19.71
C CYS A 319 -0.05 -20.28 -18.77
N GLY A 320 -1.26 -20.78 -18.50
CA GLY A 320 -2.30 -20.07 -17.75
C GLY A 320 -1.95 -19.71 -16.29
N ASP A 321 -0.88 -20.29 -15.74
CA ASP A 321 -0.38 -19.90 -14.43
C ASP A 321 0.42 -18.58 -14.47
N LEU A 322 1.02 -18.24 -15.62
CA LEU A 322 1.85 -17.05 -15.84
C LEU A 322 1.06 -15.76 -15.62
N ARG A 323 1.69 -14.77 -14.97
CA ARG A 323 1.14 -13.42 -14.77
C ARG A 323 1.99 -12.40 -15.50
N PHE A 324 1.40 -11.28 -15.90
CA PHE A 324 2.16 -10.26 -16.62
C PHE A 324 3.32 -9.67 -15.79
N HIS A 325 3.19 -9.67 -14.46
CA HIS A 325 4.29 -9.27 -13.58
C HIS A 325 5.49 -10.21 -13.63
N ASP A 326 5.28 -11.49 -13.95
CA ASP A 326 6.35 -12.49 -14.10
C ASP A 326 7.27 -12.11 -15.26
N LEU A 327 6.80 -11.38 -16.28
CA LEU A 327 7.65 -10.87 -17.37
C LEU A 327 8.71 -9.89 -16.89
N ARG A 328 8.44 -9.14 -15.82
CA ARG A 328 9.46 -8.26 -15.20
C ARG A 328 10.50 -9.08 -14.44
N HIS A 329 10.09 -10.17 -13.79
CA HIS A 329 11.03 -11.13 -13.17
C HIS A 329 11.91 -11.79 -14.24
N GLU A 330 11.31 -12.21 -15.34
CA GLU A 330 12.02 -12.78 -16.49
C GLU A 330 12.99 -11.76 -17.12
N ALA A 331 12.55 -10.53 -17.39
CA ALA A 331 13.41 -9.47 -17.90
C ALA A 331 14.60 -9.18 -16.97
N THR A 332 14.36 -9.13 -15.66
CA THR A 332 15.44 -8.93 -14.68
C THR A 332 16.42 -10.10 -14.71
N SER A 333 15.93 -11.34 -14.79
CA SER A 333 16.77 -12.54 -14.92
C SER A 333 17.62 -12.51 -16.19
N ARG A 334 17.03 -12.13 -17.33
CA ARG A 334 17.76 -11.93 -18.60
C ARG A 334 18.85 -10.90 -18.49
N LEU A 335 18.65 -9.81 -17.75
CA LEU A 335 19.71 -8.82 -17.52
C LEU A 335 20.90 -9.44 -16.74
N PHE A 336 20.64 -10.28 -15.74
CA PHE A 336 21.70 -10.98 -15.01
C PHE A 336 22.44 -12.01 -15.87
N GLU A 337 21.71 -12.73 -16.72
CA GLU A 337 22.24 -13.85 -17.52
C GLU A 337 22.90 -13.41 -18.83
N ARG A 338 22.34 -12.42 -19.52
CA ARG A 338 22.71 -12.04 -20.90
C ARG A 338 23.58 -10.78 -20.97
N THR A 339 23.89 -10.16 -19.83
CA THR A 339 24.70 -8.93 -19.80
C THR A 339 25.79 -9.00 -18.74
N THR A 340 26.83 -8.19 -18.94
CA THR A 340 27.95 -8.01 -17.99
C THR A 340 27.70 -6.88 -16.99
N LEU A 341 26.49 -6.31 -16.95
CA LEU A 341 26.14 -5.18 -16.08
C LEU A 341 26.34 -5.52 -14.60
N SER A 342 26.85 -4.59 -13.82
CA SER A 342 26.89 -4.74 -12.36
C SER A 342 25.47 -4.81 -11.77
N ASP A 343 25.35 -5.40 -10.59
CA ASP A 343 24.07 -5.50 -9.89
C ASP A 343 23.47 -4.11 -9.59
N MET A 344 24.33 -3.09 -9.39
CA MET A 344 23.91 -1.68 -9.24
C MET A 344 23.33 -1.10 -10.53
N GLU A 345 23.91 -1.40 -11.69
CA GLU A 345 23.37 -0.98 -12.98
C GLU A 345 22.02 -1.65 -13.25
N ILE A 346 21.89 -2.94 -12.97
CA ILE A 346 20.62 -3.66 -13.07
C ILE A 346 19.59 -3.08 -12.09
N ALA A 347 19.98 -2.74 -10.85
CA ALA A 347 19.11 -2.06 -9.89
C ALA A 347 18.59 -0.73 -10.43
N LYS A 348 19.46 0.05 -11.06
CA LYS A 348 19.13 1.35 -11.67
C LYS A 348 18.16 1.20 -12.84
N ILE A 349 18.35 0.20 -13.70
CA ILE A 349 17.45 -0.10 -14.83
C ILE A 349 16.07 -0.54 -14.33
N THR A 350 16.05 -1.54 -13.46
CA THR A 350 14.83 -2.15 -12.95
C THR A 350 14.10 -1.24 -11.96
N GLY A 351 14.78 -0.33 -11.28
CA GLY A 351 14.20 0.55 -10.26
C GLY A 351 13.91 -0.16 -8.94
N HIS A 352 14.84 -1.03 -8.50
CA HIS A 352 14.82 -1.62 -7.16
C HIS A 352 15.50 -0.67 -6.16
N LYS A 353 14.84 -0.40 -5.03
CA LYS A 353 15.32 0.57 -4.01
C LYS A 353 16.36 -0.01 -3.05
N SER A 354 16.50 -1.33 -2.99
CA SER A 354 17.43 -2.00 -2.10
C SER A 354 18.01 -3.25 -2.76
N MET A 355 19.27 -3.52 -2.49
CA MET A 355 19.95 -4.74 -2.95
C MET A 355 19.31 -6.01 -2.41
N SER A 356 18.61 -5.93 -1.27
CA SER A 356 17.84 -7.05 -0.74
C SER A 356 16.76 -7.54 -1.70
N MET A 357 16.16 -6.66 -2.51
CA MET A 357 15.18 -7.06 -3.54
C MET A 357 15.83 -7.75 -4.74
N LEU A 358 17.10 -7.43 -5.03
CA LEU A 358 17.85 -8.06 -6.11
C LEU A 358 18.54 -9.36 -5.70
N ARG A 359 18.69 -9.61 -4.40
CA ARG A 359 19.40 -10.76 -3.85
C ARG A 359 18.93 -12.11 -4.41
N ARG A 360 17.67 -12.23 -4.82
CA ARG A 360 17.15 -13.44 -5.45
C ARG A 360 17.77 -13.75 -6.82
N TYR A 361 18.23 -12.74 -7.55
CA TYR A 361 18.84 -12.92 -8.87
C TYR A 361 20.36 -13.15 -8.80
N SER A 362 21.01 -12.91 -7.66
CA SER A 362 22.47 -13.02 -7.55
C SER A 362 22.98 -14.43 -7.85
N ASN A 363 22.16 -15.44 -7.58
CA ASN A 363 22.49 -16.84 -7.83
C ASN A 363 22.57 -17.18 -9.33
N LEU A 364 21.94 -16.38 -10.20
CA LEU A 364 21.98 -16.58 -11.66
C LEU A 364 23.37 -16.35 -12.26
N ARG A 365 24.31 -15.77 -11.49
CA ARG A 365 25.72 -15.62 -11.89
C ARG A 365 26.62 -16.75 -11.40
N GLY A 366 26.07 -17.75 -10.71
CA GLY A 366 26.83 -18.83 -10.09
C GLY A 366 27.78 -19.56 -11.04
N SER A 367 27.34 -19.87 -12.26
CA SER A 367 28.15 -20.51 -13.29
C SER A 367 29.17 -19.57 -13.94
N ASN A 368 28.76 -18.32 -14.25
CA ASN A 368 29.65 -17.29 -14.82
C ASN A 368 30.71 -16.78 -13.83
N LEU A 369 30.51 -16.97 -12.53
CA LEU A 369 31.51 -16.64 -11.51
C LEU A 369 32.78 -17.45 -11.72
N ALA A 370 32.67 -18.73 -12.10
CA ALA A 370 33.84 -19.58 -12.35
C ALA A 370 34.74 -19.02 -13.46
N GLU A 371 34.17 -18.50 -14.55
CA GLU A 371 34.91 -17.86 -15.65
C GLU A 371 35.58 -16.53 -15.27
N ARG A 372 35.17 -15.93 -14.15
CA ARG A 372 35.69 -14.67 -13.63
C ARG A 372 36.61 -14.85 -12.42
N LEU A 373 36.77 -16.09 -11.95
CA LEU A 373 37.79 -16.47 -10.98
C LEU A 373 39.11 -16.75 -11.72
N TRP A 374 40.22 -16.59 -11.02
CA TRP A 374 41.58 -16.52 -11.59
C TRP A 374 42.02 -17.76 -12.35
#